data_AF-A0A6N8W010-F1
#
_entry.id   AF-A0A6N8W010-F1
#
_cell.length_a   1.000
_cell.length_b   1.000
_cell.length_c   1.000
_cell.angle_alpha   90.00
_cell.angle_beta   90.00
_cell.angle_gamma   90.00
#
_symmetry.space_group_name_H-M   'P 1'
#
loop_
_entity.id
_entity.type
_entity.pdbx_description
1 polymer ?
#
loop_
_entity_poly.entity_id
_entity_poly.type
_entity_poly.pdbx_seq_one_letter_code
_entity_poly.pdbx_strand_id
1 'polypeptide(L)' 'MDLGLTEEQELLKNFARDFLTNECTEKLVRDMEEDERGYTDDLWNGMANQGWMG' A
#
# COMPACT_ATOMS: atom_id res chain seq x y z
N MET A 1 -10.28 28.02 5.46
CA MET A 1 -9.93 27.09 4.37
C MET A 1 -10.46 25.73 4.76
N ASP A 2 -11.15 25.05 3.86
CA ASP A 2 -11.46 23.64 4.05
C ASP A 2 -10.25 22.82 3.61
N LEU A 3 -9.77 21.95 4.50
CA LEU A 3 -8.60 21.09 4.29
C LEU A 3 -9.01 19.60 4.22
N GLY A 4 -10.32 19.34 4.14
CA GLY A 4 -10.84 18.00 3.94
C GLY A 4 -10.42 17.42 2.59
N LEU A 5 -10.28 16.09 2.57
CA LEU A 5 -10.11 15.36 1.32
C LEU A 5 -11.40 15.42 0.50
N THR A 6 -11.25 15.47 -0.82
CA THR A 6 -12.35 15.24 -1.75
C THR A 6 -12.84 13.79 -1.66
N GLU A 7 -14.03 13.51 -2.16
CA GLU A 7 -14.58 12.14 -2.20
C GLU A 7 -13.64 11.16 -2.92
N GLU A 8 -13.07 11.57 -4.06
CA GLU A 8 -12.10 10.77 -4.81
C GLU A 8 -10.84 10.49 -4.00
N GLN A 9 -10.35 11.47 -3.25
CA GLN A 9 -9.18 11.29 -2.37
C GLN A 9 -9.48 10.38 -1.18
N GLU A 10 -10.67 10.45 -0.60
CA GLU A 10 -11.09 9.51 0.47
C GLU A 10 -11.21 8.09 -0.08
N LEU A 11 -11.79 7.91 -1.28
CA LEU A 11 -11.87 6.60 -1.94
C LEU A 11 -10.48 6.01 -2.19
N LEU A 12 -9.56 6.80 -2.73
CA LEU A 12 -8.18 6.37 -2.96
C LEU A 12 -7.47 5.99 -1.65
N LYS A 13 -7.61 6.82 -0.62
CA LYS A 13 -7.04 6.56 0.72
C LYS A 13 -7.58 5.26 1.32
N ASN A 14 -8.88 5.03 1.24
CA ASN A 14 -9.51 3.82 1.79
C ASN A 14 -9.04 2.58 1.04
N PHE A 15 -9.01 2.64 -0.29
CA PHE A 15 -8.53 1.54 -1.12
C PHE A 15 -7.05 1.19 -0.84
N ALA A 16 -6.18 2.20 -0.76
CA ALA A 16 -4.79 2.00 -0.41
C ALA A 16 -4.63 1.43 1.01
N ARG A 17 -5.43 1.91 1.96
CA ARG A 17 -5.43 1.42 3.34
C ARG A 17 -5.82 -0.04 3.42
N ASP A 18 -6.88 -0.45 2.74
CA ASP A 18 -7.37 -1.82 2.77
C ASP A 18 -6.35 -2.79 2.16
N PHE A 19 -5.76 -2.42 1.01
CA PHE A 19 -4.70 -3.20 0.39
C PHE A 19 -3.49 -3.36 1.31
N LEU A 20 -2.93 -2.26 1.83
CA LEU A 20 -1.75 -2.31 2.69
C LEU A 20 -2.02 -3.03 4.01
N THR A 21 -3.23 -2.95 4.55
CA THR A 21 -3.60 -3.68 5.77
C THR A 21 -3.61 -5.20 5.55
N ASN A 22 -4.01 -5.64 4.36
CA ASN A 22 -4.04 -7.07 4.02
C ASN A 22 -2.65 -7.60 3.61
N GLU A 23 -1.91 -6.85 2.81
CA GLU A 23 -0.63 -7.30 2.27
C GLU A 23 0.54 -7.09 3.25
N CYS A 24 0.57 -5.98 4.00
CA CYS A 24 1.66 -5.67 4.94
C CYS A 24 1.41 -6.26 6.34
N THR A 25 1.29 -7.58 6.41
CA THR A 25 1.17 -8.29 7.70
C THR A 25 2.39 -8.07 8.59
N GLU A 26 2.23 -8.22 9.92
CA GLU A 26 3.35 -8.12 10.86
C GLU A 26 4.50 -9.07 10.49
N LYS A 27 4.17 -10.27 10.02
CA LYS A 27 5.16 -11.23 9.54
C LYS A 27 5.95 -10.67 8.36
N LEU A 28 5.27 -10.16 7.33
CA LEU A 28 5.94 -9.58 6.18
C LEU A 28 6.87 -8.44 6.62
N VAL A 29 6.39 -7.55 7.50
CA VAL A 29 7.20 -6.43 8.00
C VAL A 29 8.46 -6.92 8.70
N ARG A 30 8.35 -7.92 9.59
CA ARG A 30 9.51 -8.52 10.27
C ARG A 30 10.49 -9.18 9.30
N ASP A 31 9.98 -9.92 8.32
CA ASP A 31 10.82 -10.57 7.30
C ASP A 31 11.57 -9.51 6.47
N MET A 32 10.95 -8.35 6.18
CA MET A 32 11.55 -7.24 5.43
C MET A 32 12.56 -6.41 6.24
N GLU A 33 12.60 -6.50 7.57
CA GLU A 33 13.64 -5.82 8.38
C GLU A 33 15.06 -6.37 8.10
N GLU A 34 15.15 -7.65 7.71
CA GLU A 34 16.41 -8.33 7.41
C GLU A 34 16.70 -8.43 5.90
N ASP A 35 15.72 -8.10 5.05
CA ASP A 35 15.83 -8.14 3.59
C ASP A 35 16.52 -6.87 3.05
N GLU A 36 17.51 -7.03 2.18
CA GLU A 36 18.29 -5.90 1.63
C GLU A 36 17.44 -4.93 0.80
N ARG A 37 16.39 -5.43 0.13
CA ARG A 37 15.49 -4.60 -0.68
C ARG A 37 14.39 -3.99 0.17
N GLY A 38 13.95 -4.71 1.21
CA GLY A 38 12.86 -4.29 2.11
C GLY A 38 11.46 -4.35 1.47
N TYR A 39 11.33 -5.05 0.33
CA TYR A 39 10.06 -5.32 -0.33
C TYR A 39 10.15 -6.60 -1.17
N THR A 40 8.98 -7.21 -1.41
CA THR A 40 8.86 -8.37 -2.30
C THR A 40 8.34 -7.96 -3.67
N ASP A 41 8.69 -8.73 -4.71
CA ASP A 41 8.13 -8.54 -6.05
C ASP A 41 6.61 -8.73 -6.04
N ASP A 42 6.08 -9.61 -5.18
CA ASP A 42 4.64 -9.82 -5.00
C ASP A 42 3.94 -8.57 -4.49
N LEU A 43 4.49 -7.90 -3.47
CA LEU A 43 3.93 -6.66 -2.93
C LEU A 43 3.94 -5.56 -4.02
N TRP A 44 5.04 -5.46 -4.77
CA TRP A 44 5.18 -4.47 -5.84
C TRP A 44 4.20 -4.74 -7.01
N ASN A 45 4.07 -6.00 -7.42
CA ASN A 45 3.12 -6.43 -8.44
C ASN A 45 1.68 -6.21 -7.99
N GLY A 46 1.39 -6.41 -6.71
CA GLY A 46 0.10 -6.08 -6.11
C GLY A 46 -0.25 -4.62 -6.35
N MET A 47 0.64 -3.68 -6.01
CA MET A 47 0.44 -2.25 -6.27
C MET A 47 0.29 -1.92 -7.77
N ALA A 48 1.04 -2.60 -8.65
CA ALA A 48 0.93 -2.41 -10.10
C ALA A 48 -0.43 -2.86 -10.64
N ASN A 49 -0.97 -3.96 -10.15
CA ASN A 49 -2.30 -4.46 -10.54
C ASN A 49 -3.43 -3.50 -10.13
N GLN A 50 -3.23 -2.75 -9.06
CA GLN A 50 -4.15 -1.69 -8.62
C GLN A 50 -4.04 -0.41 -9.47
N GLY A 51 -3.11 -0.37 -10.43
CA GLY A 51 -2.92 0.78 -11.32
C GLY A 51 -2.13 1.94 -10.71
N TRP A 52 -1.37 1.72 -9.63
CA TRP A 52 -0.68 2.79 -8.90
C TRP A 52 0.66 3.23 -9.51
N MET A 53 1.11 2.60 -10.58
CA MET A 53 2.42 2.85 -11.20
C MET A 53 2.39 3.98 -12.25
N GLY A 54 1.29 4.73 -12.32
CA GLY A 54 1.01 5.75 -13.33
C GLY A 54 1.08 7.18 -12.82
#